data_AF-A0A928PSD8-F1
#
_entry.id   AF-A0A928PSD8-F1
#
_cell.length_a   1.000
_cell.length_b   1.000
_cell.length_c   1.000
_cell.angle_alpha   90.00
_cell.angle_beta   90.00
_cell.angle_gamma   90.00
#
_symmetry.space_group_name_H-M   'P 1'
#
loop_
_entity.id
_entity.type
_entity.pdbx_description
1 polymer ?
#
loop_
_entity_poly.entity_id
_entity_poly.type
_entity_poly.pdbx_seq_one_letter_code
_entity_poly.pdbx_strand_id
1 'polypeptide(L)'
;MLEFIIMLAIMVVIAVVTGAVTVKCRGKSAQFDERQLIARGKALGAGFYTLMLSLVCYIFYSKLVENPVLDASIGIGLCIIIGVAVFAVIGVAKDAFVGFTENASSRKVLFGILGGINLAMGVWAVLNGRLLEEGRLSVAVLNLAIGVVGAAVCIGLVIRGSAQKKQSAIEEADDE
;
A
#
# COMPACT_ATOMS: atom_id res chain seq x y z
N MET A 1 3.61 23.07 13.73
CA MET A 1 5.02 22.65 13.90
C MET A 1 5.14 21.43 14.81
N LEU A 2 4.72 21.50 16.09
CA LEU A 2 4.82 20.37 17.03
C LEU A 2 4.03 19.12 16.59
N GLU A 3 2.77 19.29 16.19
CA GLU A 3 1.93 18.17 15.70
C GLU A 3 2.51 17.50 14.44
N PHE A 4 3.13 18.31 13.57
CA PHE A 4 3.78 17.82 12.35
C PHE A 4 5.03 16.99 12.68
N ILE A 5 5.80 17.40 13.68
CA ILE A 5 6.98 16.67 14.17
C ILE A 5 6.55 15.36 14.83
N ILE A 6 5.45 15.36 15.60
CA ILE A 6 4.90 14.16 16.24
C ILE A 6 4.42 13.16 15.18
N MET A 7 3.68 13.62 14.17
CA MET A 7 3.23 12.78 13.05
C MET A 7 4.42 12.19 12.27
N LEU A 8 5.45 13.00 11.98
CA LEU A 8 6.66 12.54 11.33
C LEU A 8 7.39 11.49 12.19
N ALA A 9 7.51 11.72 13.51
CA ALA A 9 8.15 10.78 14.42
C ALA A 9 7.40 9.44 14.49
N ILE A 10 6.07 9.46 14.54
CA ILE A 10 5.24 8.24 14.51
C ILE A 10 5.45 7.49 13.19
N MET A 11 5.46 8.19 12.05
CA MET A 11 5.70 7.58 10.74
C MET A 11 7.10 6.94 10.66
N VAL A 12 8.13 7.61 11.19
CA VAL A 12 9.49 7.07 11.27
C VAL A 12 9.54 5.85 12.20
N VAL A 13 8.88 5.89 13.35
CA VAL A 13 8.81 4.74 14.27
C VAL A 13 8.12 3.56 13.59
N ILE A 14 6.98 3.77 12.92
CA ILE A 14 6.28 2.72 12.18
C ILE A 14 7.20 2.14 11.10
N ALA A 15 7.87 2.98 10.31
CA ALA A 15 8.80 2.56 9.26
C ALA A 15 10.01 1.79 9.81
N VAL A 16 10.59 2.24 10.93
CA VAL A 16 11.72 1.58 11.60
C VAL A 16 11.29 0.25 12.21
N VAL A 17 10.13 0.20 12.87
CA VAL A 17 9.60 -1.05 13.46
C VAL A 17 9.27 -2.05 12.36
N THR A 18 8.59 -1.64 11.31
CA THR A 18 8.29 -2.53 10.17
C THR A 18 9.56 -2.95 9.42
N GLY A 19 10.52 -2.03 9.22
CA GLY A 19 11.82 -2.35 8.66
C GLY A 19 12.61 -3.34 9.52
N ALA A 20 12.67 -3.13 10.83
CA ALA A 20 13.38 -3.99 11.78
C ALA A 20 12.73 -5.37 11.91
N VAL A 21 11.40 -5.45 11.95
CA VAL A 21 10.66 -6.72 11.92
C VAL A 21 10.93 -7.46 10.61
N THR A 22 10.92 -6.75 9.48
CA THR A 22 11.21 -7.36 8.17
C THR A 22 12.64 -7.88 8.11
N VAL A 23 13.63 -7.12 8.60
CA VAL A 23 15.05 -7.52 8.65
C VAL A 23 15.27 -8.69 9.61
N LYS A 24 14.65 -8.68 10.79
CA LYS A 24 14.78 -9.75 11.77
C LYS A 24 14.09 -11.05 11.31
N CYS A 25 13.07 -10.94 10.46
CA CYS A 25 12.41 -12.05 9.82
C CYS A 25 13.03 -12.45 8.46
N ARG A 26 14.11 -11.81 8.00
CA ARG A 26 14.85 -12.28 6.82
C ARG A 26 15.57 -13.58 7.16
N GLY A 27 14.96 -14.70 6.78
CA GLY A 27 15.70 -15.94 6.55
C GLY A 27 16.82 -15.72 5.52
N LYS A 28 17.84 -16.59 5.56
CA LYS A 28 19.03 -16.54 4.68
C LYS A 28 18.64 -16.15 3.25
N SER A 29 19.10 -14.97 2.83
CA SER A 29 19.01 -14.39 1.48
C SER A 29 17.82 -14.89 0.65
N ALA A 30 16.69 -14.18 0.72
CA ALA A 30 15.64 -14.30 -0.28
C ALA A 30 16.26 -14.06 -1.68
N GLN A 31 16.61 -15.13 -2.38
CA GLN A 31 17.04 -15.08 -3.77
C GLN A 31 15.78 -14.89 -4.60
N PHE A 32 15.59 -13.67 -5.08
CA PHE A 32 14.59 -13.40 -6.10
C PHE A 32 15.08 -13.99 -7.41
N ASP A 33 14.24 -14.77 -8.07
CA ASP A 33 14.48 -15.16 -9.45
C ASP A 33 14.55 -13.90 -10.34
N GLU A 34 15.32 -13.94 -11.42
CA GLU A 34 15.45 -12.86 -12.39
C GLU A 34 14.07 -12.43 -12.91
N ARG A 35 13.14 -13.38 -13.07
CA ARG A 35 11.74 -13.12 -13.44
C ARG A 35 11.01 -12.25 -12.42
N GLN A 36 11.22 -12.48 -11.12
CA GLN A 36 10.63 -11.69 -10.05
C GLN A 36 11.24 -10.28 -9.97
N LEU A 37 12.56 -10.15 -10.20
CA LEU A 37 13.25 -8.86 -10.28
C LEU A 37 12.71 -8.00 -11.44
N ILE A 38 12.54 -8.59 -12.62
CA ILE A 38 11.96 -7.90 -13.79
C ILE A 38 10.50 -7.51 -13.52
N ALA A 39 9.71 -8.39 -12.91
CA ALA A 39 8.33 -8.09 -12.53
C ALA A 39 8.24 -6.90 -11.56
N ARG A 40 9.13 -6.87 -10.56
CA ARG A 40 9.21 -5.78 -9.57
C ARG A 40 9.65 -4.46 -10.21
N GLY A 41 10.62 -4.50 -11.11
CA GLY A 41 11.04 -3.32 -11.90
C GLY A 41 9.88 -2.75 -12.73
N LYS A 42 9.10 -3.61 -13.39
CA LYS A 42 7.90 -3.20 -14.13
C LYS A 42 6.82 -2.61 -13.21
N ALA A 43 6.59 -3.20 -12.04
CA ALA A 43 5.66 -2.68 -11.06
C ALA A 43 6.09 -1.29 -10.55
N LEU A 44 7.38 -1.12 -10.23
CA LEU A 44 7.94 0.16 -9.78
C LEU A 44 7.82 1.23 -10.86
N GLY A 45 8.16 0.90 -12.11
CA GLY A 45 8.01 1.81 -13.23
C GLY A 45 6.56 2.27 -13.40
N ALA A 46 5.60 1.33 -13.41
CA ALA A 46 4.19 1.67 -13.53
C ALA A 46 3.68 2.54 -12.37
N GLY A 47 4.04 2.21 -11.12
CA GLY A 47 3.68 3.02 -9.96
C GLY A 47 4.30 4.42 -10.01
N PHE A 48 5.56 4.53 -10.41
CA PHE A 48 6.26 5.81 -10.55
C PHE A 48 5.64 6.70 -11.63
N TYR A 49 5.38 6.17 -12.83
CA TYR A 49 4.76 6.95 -13.90
C TYR A 49 3.32 7.36 -13.54
N THR A 50 2.58 6.51 -12.83
CA THR A 50 1.25 6.87 -12.30
C THR A 50 1.34 8.00 -11.29
N LEU A 51 2.32 7.94 -10.36
CA LEU A 51 2.57 9.03 -9.41
C LEU A 51 2.86 10.35 -10.13
N MET A 52 3.80 10.34 -11.09
CA MET A 52 4.13 11.54 -11.87
C MET A 52 2.91 12.11 -12.58
N LEU A 53 2.13 11.26 -13.25
CA LEU A 53 0.91 11.67 -13.92
C LEU A 53 -0.12 12.25 -12.93
N SER A 54 -0.32 11.60 -11.78
CA SER A 54 -1.25 12.08 -10.76
C SER A 54 -0.84 13.44 -10.18
N LEU A 55 0.45 13.68 -9.99
CA LEU A 55 0.98 14.98 -9.55
C LEU A 55 0.75 16.06 -10.60
N VAL A 56 0.98 15.75 -11.88
CA VAL A 56 0.69 16.69 -12.97
C VAL A 56 -0.80 17.03 -12.99
N CYS A 57 -1.68 16.03 -12.92
CA CYS A 57 -3.12 16.25 -12.83
C CYS A 57 -3.52 17.09 -11.61
N TYR A 58 -2.90 16.83 -10.45
CA TYR A 58 -3.15 17.61 -9.23
C TYR A 58 -2.71 19.07 -9.37
N ILE A 59 -1.56 19.32 -10.00
CA ILE A 59 -1.09 20.68 -10.29
C ILE A 59 -2.12 21.42 -11.16
N PHE A 60 -2.58 20.80 -12.25
CA PHE A 60 -3.63 21.41 -13.08
C PHE A 60 -4.91 21.66 -12.31
N TYR A 61 -5.38 20.68 -11.53
CA TYR A 61 -6.54 20.84 -10.65
C TYR A 61 -6.37 22.05 -9.70
N SER A 62 -5.24 22.14 -9.02
CA SER A 62 -4.95 23.21 -8.05
C SER A 62 -4.86 24.61 -8.67
N LYS A 63 -4.61 24.70 -9.99
CA LYS A 63 -4.51 25.96 -10.72
C LYS A 63 -5.81 26.37 -11.41
N LEU A 64 -6.61 25.40 -11.84
CA LEU A 64 -7.85 25.64 -12.58
C LEU A 64 -9.06 25.82 -11.67
N VAL A 65 -8.99 25.34 -10.42
CA VAL A 65 -10.09 25.42 -9.45
C VAL A 65 -9.83 26.57 -8.49
N GLU A 66 -10.73 27.55 -8.44
CA GLU A 66 -10.58 28.74 -7.58
C GLU A 66 -10.65 28.42 -6.09
N ASN A 67 -11.48 27.44 -5.69
CA ASN A 67 -11.61 26.97 -4.31
C ASN A 67 -11.39 25.45 -4.24
N PRO A 68 -10.13 24.98 -4.28
CA PRO A 68 -9.83 23.56 -4.28
C PRO A 68 -10.25 22.93 -2.94
N VAL A 69 -10.97 21.81 -3.05
CA VAL A 69 -11.44 21.02 -1.91
C VAL A 69 -10.27 20.24 -1.26
N LEU A 70 -9.25 19.94 -2.06
CA LEU A 70 -8.03 19.28 -1.62
C LEU A 70 -6.99 20.31 -1.21
N ASP A 71 -6.63 20.31 0.07
CA ASP A 71 -5.40 20.97 0.51
C ASP A 71 -4.17 20.38 -0.19
N ALA A 72 -3.10 21.17 -0.32
CA ALA A 72 -1.82 20.75 -0.92
C ALA A 72 -1.31 19.43 -0.34
N SER A 73 -1.36 19.32 0.99
CA SER A 73 -0.85 18.15 1.72
C SER A 73 -1.66 16.90 1.39
N ILE A 74 -2.98 17.04 1.30
CA ILE A 74 -3.92 15.94 1.05
C ILE A 74 -3.88 15.53 -0.41
N GLY A 75 -3.84 16.49 -1.34
CA GLY A 75 -3.71 16.23 -2.77
C GLY A 75 -2.43 15.46 -3.09
N ILE A 76 -1.28 15.91 -2.57
CA ILE A 76 -0.01 15.21 -2.73
C ILE A 76 -0.05 13.82 -2.08
N GLY A 77 -0.62 13.72 -0.87
CA GLY A 77 -0.81 12.44 -0.17
C GLY A 77 -1.60 11.42 -1.00
N LEU A 78 -2.71 11.84 -1.60
CA LEU A 78 -3.52 10.98 -2.48
C LEU A 78 -2.75 10.55 -3.73
N CYS A 79 -1.98 11.46 -4.34
CA CYS A 79 -1.12 11.12 -5.49
C CYS A 79 -0.13 10.00 -5.15
N ILE A 80 0.54 10.11 -3.99
CA ILE A 80 1.46 9.09 -3.46
C ILE A 80 0.73 7.76 -3.27
N ILE A 81 -0.44 7.79 -2.63
CA ILE A 81 -1.24 6.58 -2.39
C ILE A 81 -1.64 5.90 -3.71
N ILE A 82 -2.03 6.67 -4.73
CA ILE A 82 -2.38 6.13 -6.06
C ILE A 82 -1.17 5.43 -6.69
N GLY A 83 0.01 6.07 -6.69
CA GLY A 83 1.23 5.46 -7.22
C GLY A 83 1.62 4.18 -6.49
N VAL A 84 1.56 4.19 -5.15
CA VAL A 84 1.81 3.01 -4.32
C VAL A 84 0.77 1.91 -4.56
N ALA A 85 -0.50 2.27 -4.74
CA ALA A 85 -1.57 1.32 -5.04
C ALA A 85 -1.32 0.60 -6.36
N VAL A 86 -0.96 1.32 -7.43
CA VAL A 86 -0.61 0.70 -8.72
C VAL A 86 0.60 -0.22 -8.59
N PHE A 87 1.65 0.23 -7.90
CA PHE A 87 2.81 -0.61 -7.59
C PHE A 87 2.40 -1.90 -6.87
N ALA A 88 1.56 -1.78 -5.84
CA ALA A 88 1.14 -2.90 -5.02
C ALA A 88 0.22 -3.86 -5.79
N VAL A 89 -0.73 -3.37 -6.57
CA VAL A 89 -1.62 -4.21 -7.39
C VAL A 89 -0.83 -4.99 -8.43
N ILE A 90 0.07 -4.33 -9.17
CA ILE A 90 0.90 -5.02 -10.18
C ILE A 90 1.87 -5.99 -9.51
N GLY A 91 2.44 -5.62 -8.37
CA GLY A 91 3.35 -6.49 -7.64
C GLY A 91 2.66 -7.74 -7.10
N VAL A 92 1.41 -7.64 -6.63
CA VAL A 92 0.60 -8.80 -6.23
C VAL A 92 0.22 -9.64 -7.45
N ALA A 93 -0.16 -9.00 -8.56
CA ALA A 93 -0.55 -9.70 -9.78
C ALA A 93 0.59 -10.49 -10.43
N LYS A 94 1.85 -10.03 -10.26
CA LYS A 94 3.06 -10.65 -10.83
C LYS A 94 3.89 -11.44 -9.82
N ASP A 95 3.34 -11.74 -8.65
CA ASP A 95 4.02 -12.46 -7.57
C ASP A 95 5.39 -11.86 -7.18
N ALA A 96 5.54 -10.54 -7.35
CA ALA A 96 6.77 -9.82 -7.05
C ALA A 96 6.96 -9.57 -5.54
N PHE A 97 5.90 -9.80 -4.75
CA PHE A 97 5.95 -9.63 -3.30
C PHE A 97 6.40 -10.87 -2.56
N VAL A 98 6.26 -12.09 -3.08
CA VAL A 98 6.58 -13.32 -2.33
C VAL A 98 7.84 -13.95 -2.89
N GLY A 99 8.99 -13.67 -2.27
CA GLY A 99 10.20 -14.46 -2.51
C GLY A 99 9.98 -15.92 -2.11
N PHE A 100 10.61 -16.86 -2.83
CA PHE A 100 10.45 -18.32 -2.68
C PHE A 100 10.70 -18.84 -1.25
N THR A 101 11.39 -18.07 -0.40
CA THR A 101 11.81 -18.46 0.96
C THR A 101 11.29 -17.53 2.07
N GLU A 102 10.52 -16.49 1.74
CA GLU A 102 9.97 -15.59 2.76
C GLU A 102 8.57 -16.00 3.18
N ASN A 103 8.33 -15.96 4.49
CA ASN A 103 7.02 -16.18 5.10
C ASN A 103 5.97 -15.24 4.49
N ALA A 104 5.22 -15.73 3.49
CA ALA A 104 4.08 -15.04 2.89
C ALA A 104 3.08 -14.57 3.97
N SER A 105 3.05 -15.28 5.10
CA SER A 105 2.28 -14.93 6.29
C SER A 105 2.67 -13.58 6.91
N SER A 106 3.97 -13.23 6.99
CA SER A 106 4.41 -11.97 7.62
C SER A 106 3.97 -10.73 6.83
N ARG A 107 3.98 -10.78 5.50
CA ARG A 107 3.48 -9.69 4.65
C ARG A 107 1.97 -9.53 4.70
N LYS A 108 1.22 -10.65 4.71
CA LYS A 108 -0.24 -10.63 4.88
C LYS A 108 -0.64 -9.99 6.20
N VAL A 109 0.06 -10.34 7.29
CA VAL A 109 -0.19 -9.75 8.61
C VAL A 109 0.14 -8.26 8.61
N LEU A 110 1.24 -7.85 7.97
CA LEU A 110 1.62 -6.44 7.90
C LEU A 110 0.57 -5.58 7.20
N PHE A 111 0.19 -5.93 5.96
CA PHE A 111 -0.83 -5.19 5.22
C PHE A 111 -2.20 -5.28 5.90
N GLY A 112 -2.48 -6.37 6.62
CA GLY A 112 -3.73 -6.58 7.33
C GLY A 112 -3.86 -5.65 8.53
N ILE A 113 -2.79 -5.53 9.32
CA ILE A 113 -2.74 -4.61 10.47
C ILE A 113 -2.76 -3.16 9.99
N LEU A 114 -1.86 -2.79 9.07
CA LEU A 114 -1.78 -1.41 8.58
C LEU A 114 -3.07 -0.98 7.87
N GLY A 115 -3.58 -1.83 6.96
CA GLY A 115 -4.84 -1.59 6.25
C GLY A 115 -6.02 -1.54 7.21
N GLY A 116 -6.11 -2.48 8.16
CA GLY A 116 -7.20 -2.55 9.13
C GLY A 116 -7.27 -1.33 10.05
N ILE A 117 -6.14 -0.90 10.62
CA ILE A 117 -6.09 0.29 11.49
C ILE A 117 -6.48 1.55 10.71
N ASN A 118 -5.89 1.75 9.52
CA ASN A 118 -6.18 2.91 8.68
C ASN A 118 -7.64 2.94 8.21
N LEU A 119 -8.18 1.78 7.82
CA LEU A 119 -9.58 1.66 7.41
C LEU A 119 -10.52 1.93 8.58
N ALA A 120 -10.24 1.41 9.79
CA ALA A 120 -11.04 1.67 10.97
C ALA A 120 -11.07 3.16 11.33
N MET A 121 -9.91 3.84 11.30
CA MET A 121 -9.83 5.28 11.53
C MET A 121 -10.57 6.08 10.45
N GLY A 122 -10.43 5.68 9.17
CA GLY A 122 -11.14 6.30 8.05
C GLY A 122 -12.65 6.15 8.16
N VAL A 123 -13.15 4.93 8.40
CA VAL A 123 -14.57 4.63 8.59
C VAL A 123 -15.12 5.37 9.80
N TRP A 124 -14.39 5.38 10.92
CA TRP A 124 -14.80 6.15 12.10
C TRP A 124 -14.94 7.64 11.78
N ALA A 125 -14.01 8.23 11.01
CA ALA A 125 -14.13 9.62 10.59
C ALA A 125 -15.32 9.86 9.64
N VAL A 126 -15.62 8.92 8.73
CA VAL A 126 -16.81 8.98 7.87
C VAL A 126 -18.09 9.00 8.71
N LEU A 127 -18.21 8.07 9.66
CA LEU A 127 -19.40 7.92 10.50
C LEU A 127 -19.65 9.13 11.41
N ASN A 128 -18.58 9.84 11.79
CA ASN A 128 -18.69 11.05 12.62
C ASN A 128 -18.73 12.35 11.80
N GLY A 129 -18.84 12.28 10.46
CA GLY A 129 -18.90 13.45 9.60
C GLY A 129 -17.60 14.27 9.53
N ARG A 130 -16.46 13.68 9.92
CA ARG A 130 -15.14 14.35 9.98
C ARG A 130 -14.33 14.24 8.69
N LEU A 131 -14.95 13.82 7.59
CA LEU A 131 -14.33 13.79 6.27
C LEU A 131 -14.07 15.19 5.71
N LEU A 132 -14.90 16.16 6.12
CA LEU A 132 -14.80 17.55 5.70
C LEU A 132 -14.54 18.41 6.93
N GLU A 133 -13.45 19.16 6.90
CA GLU A 133 -13.11 20.19 7.88
C GLU A 133 -13.13 21.53 7.14
N GLU A 134 -14.02 22.44 7.57
CA GLU A 134 -14.14 23.79 6.99
C GLU A 134 -14.36 23.81 5.45
N GLY A 135 -15.10 22.83 4.93
CA GLY A 135 -15.40 22.71 3.50
C GLY A 135 -14.28 22.09 2.66
N ARG A 136 -13.19 21.64 3.29
CA ARG A 136 -12.07 20.92 2.66
C ARG A 136 -12.01 19.49 3.14
N LEU A 137 -11.46 18.60 2.33
CA LEU A 137 -11.19 17.24 2.77
C LEU A 137 -10.21 17.26 3.94
N SER A 138 -10.44 16.42 4.95
CA SER A 138 -9.55 16.29 6.11
C SER A 138 -8.52 15.17 5.88
N VAL A 139 -7.53 15.09 6.79
CA VAL A 139 -6.51 14.03 6.78
C VAL A 139 -7.14 12.63 6.88
N ALA A 140 -8.35 12.51 7.41
CA ALA A 140 -9.06 11.23 7.52
C ALA A 140 -9.25 10.52 6.17
N VAL A 141 -9.31 11.28 5.07
CA VAL A 141 -9.39 10.75 3.70
C VAL A 141 -8.15 9.95 3.33
N LEU A 142 -6.96 10.37 3.80
CA LEU A 142 -5.72 9.64 3.57
C LEU A 142 -5.72 8.32 4.33
N ASN A 143 -6.17 8.32 5.60
CA ASN A 143 -6.33 7.09 6.37
C ASN A 143 -7.31 6.13 5.68
N LEU A 144 -8.44 6.64 5.22
CA LEU A 144 -9.41 5.83 4.47
C LEU A 144 -8.77 5.23 3.20
N ALA A 145 -8.10 6.04 2.40
CA ALA A 145 -7.46 5.59 1.16
C ALA A 145 -6.35 4.55 1.40
N ILE A 146 -5.48 4.76 2.40
CA ILE A 146 -4.46 3.79 2.82
C ILE A 146 -5.13 2.49 3.28
N GLY A 147 -6.21 2.59 4.05
CA GLY A 147 -6.99 1.46 4.52
C GLY A 147 -7.54 0.61 3.37
N VAL A 148 -8.17 1.26 2.37
CA VAL A 148 -8.71 0.59 1.18
C VAL A 148 -7.61 -0.10 0.38
N VAL A 149 -6.49 0.59 0.13
CA VAL A 149 -5.36 0.00 -0.62
C VAL A 149 -4.76 -1.19 0.15
N GLY A 150 -4.54 -1.04 1.45
CA GLY A 150 -4.03 -2.11 2.30
C GLY A 150 -4.94 -3.34 2.31
N ALA A 151 -6.26 -3.13 2.43
CA ALA A 151 -7.24 -4.20 2.36
C ALA A 151 -7.24 -4.90 0.99
N ALA A 152 -7.21 -4.15 -0.11
CA ALA A 152 -7.16 -4.71 -1.46
C ALA A 152 -5.91 -5.57 -1.69
N VAL A 153 -4.74 -5.10 -1.24
CA VAL A 153 -3.48 -5.85 -1.31
C VAL A 153 -3.55 -7.11 -0.46
N CYS A 154 -4.07 -7.03 0.77
CA CYS A 154 -4.28 -8.18 1.63
C CYS A 154 -5.16 -9.25 1.00
N ILE A 155 -6.32 -8.86 0.47
CA ILE A 155 -7.24 -9.75 -0.22
C ILE A 155 -6.54 -10.41 -1.41
N GLY A 156 -5.81 -9.63 -2.22
CA GLY A 156 -5.04 -10.16 -3.35
C GLY A 156 -4.00 -11.19 -2.94
N LEU A 157 -3.26 -10.96 -1.84
CA LEU A 157 -2.28 -11.90 -1.30
C LEU A 157 -2.93 -13.18 -0.73
N VAL A 158 -4.14 -13.08 -0.15
CA VAL A 158 -4.89 -14.24 0.34
C VAL A 158 -5.38 -15.10 -0.82
N ILE A 159 -6.03 -14.48 -1.83
CA ILE A 159 -6.53 -15.18 -3.02
C ILE A 159 -5.39 -15.92 -3.73
N ARG A 160 -4.26 -15.25 -3.94
CA ARG A 160 -3.07 -15.84 -4.57
C ARG A 160 -2.50 -16.99 -3.77
N GLY A 161 -2.35 -16.82 -2.45
CA GLY A 161 -1.85 -17.88 -1.59
C GLY A 161 -2.72 -19.14 -1.62
N SER A 162 -4.04 -19.00 -1.69
CA SER A 162 -4.96 -20.13 -1.80
C SER A 162 -4.88 -20.83 -3.17
N ALA A 163 -4.71 -20.07 -4.26
CA ALA A 163 -4.54 -20.63 -5.60
C ALA A 163 -3.24 -21.45 -5.72
N GLN A 164 -2.13 -20.96 -5.15
CA GLN A 164 -0.85 -21.66 -5.18
C GLN A 164 -0.89 -22.97 -4.40
N LYS A 165 -1.54 -23.00 -3.23
CA LYS A 165 -1.73 -24.21 -2.43
C LYS A 165 -2.58 -25.26 -3.16
N LYS A 166 -3.56 -24.82 -3.97
CA LYS A 166 -4.38 -25.73 -4.78
C LYS A 166 -3.56 -26.36 -5.91
N GLN A 167 -2.70 -25.58 -6.56
CA GLN A 167 -1.85 -26.07 -7.66
C GLN A 167 -0.86 -27.15 -7.18
N SER A 168 -0.18 -26.92 -6.05
CA SER A 168 0.77 -27.89 -5.49
C SER A 168 0.11 -29.20 -5.07
N ALA A 169 -1.12 -29.14 -4.53
CA ALA A 169 -1.86 -30.33 -4.14
C ALA A 169 -2.38 -31.15 -5.34
N ILE A 170 -2.50 -30.53 -6.52
CA ILE A 170 -2.84 -31.24 -7.77
C ILE A 170 -1.60 -31.94 -8.32
N GLU A 171 -0.45 -31.25 -8.34
CA GLU A 171 0.83 -31.85 -8.77
C GLU A 171 1.24 -33.04 -7.90
N GLU A 172 1.11 -32.96 -6.56
CA GLU A 172 1.37 -34.08 -5.66
C GLU A 172 0.40 -35.27 -5.86
N ALA A 173 -0.82 -35.03 -6.35
CA ALA A 173 -1.81 -36.07 -6.61
C ALA A 173 -1.68 -36.72 -8.00
N ASP A 174 -1.05 -36.04 -8.95
CA ASP A 174 -0.73 -36.58 -10.28
C ASP A 174 0.57 -37.42 -10.26
N ASP A 175 1.43 -37.22 -9.25
CA ASP A 175 2.69 -37.95 -9.05
C ASP A 175 2.55 -39.25 -8.20
N GLU A 176 1.39 -39.52 -7.58
CA GLU A 176 1.03 -40.75 -6.83
C GLU A 176 0.26 -41.78 -7.68
#